data_AF-A0A8T1VLD6-F1
#
_entry.id   AF-A0A8T1VLD6-F1
#
_cell.length_a   1.000
_cell.length_b   1.000
_cell.length_c   1.000
_cell.angle_alpha   90.00
_cell.angle_beta   90.00
_cell.angle_gamma   90.00
#
_symmetry.space_group_name_H-M   'P 1'
#
loop_
_entity.id
_entity.type
_entity.pdbx_description
1 polymer ?
#
loop_
_entity_poly.entity_id
_entity_poly.type
_entity_poly.pdbx_seq_one_letter_code
_entity_poly.pdbx_strand_id
1 'polypeptide(L)'
;MVVPRASIDGDEVQCTDGTLLKTSLGDPNFVICAAGASGFTAYSRDMAVGVEYMDRSIKTMSAPEVTDQSASCNRADDDYTSVTSTGLALLTGNTIPAGSSRNLKEATHIVIDEETCSCKSTPRPCIFFHGLGNPNEEAELQDSPKKTKRKMGEIKGHAPCCSTIKYAVLNTVDYAWTNSTLQQKFCDHALSISDTSDLTSMTIEDTVIVTHSMGGLVMAGALANEKCKFGENTFWASLSAPMTGTMTVDYLQDFCNGEKGKFMVEVLDLIGECPVSTSRKSISYQNEKYSSPELNAAYIAAQEAYRGNVTAALCSNHYAGVVSLYQVPAIVAGKIIPHKSREGDGYVEFQSCAGGLPASMFGNSYKDKFYATELNHADTAFLTHDGLFKDSQKPAKWFECLL
;
A
#
# COMPACT_ATOMS: atom_id res chain seq x y z
N MET A 1 -30.89 -2.21 -7.62
CA MET A 1 -32.26 -2.23 -7.03
C MET A 1 -32.84 -0.84 -7.23
N VAL A 2 -34.14 -0.68 -7.47
CA VAL A 2 -34.75 0.67 -7.48
C VAL A 2 -34.93 1.09 -6.02
N VAL A 3 -34.62 2.36 -5.72
CA VAL A 3 -34.75 2.91 -4.37
C VAL A 3 -35.57 4.20 -4.39
N PRO A 4 -36.46 4.41 -3.40
CA PRO A 4 -37.32 5.58 -3.39
C PRO A 4 -36.58 6.84 -2.95
N ARG A 5 -35.54 6.70 -2.11
CA ARG A 5 -34.69 7.78 -1.61
C ARG A 5 -33.29 7.27 -1.31
N ALA A 6 -32.32 8.14 -1.46
CA ALA A 6 -30.93 7.86 -1.14
C ALA A 6 -30.29 9.07 -0.45
N SER A 7 -29.46 8.81 0.56
CA SER A 7 -28.59 9.83 1.16
C SER A 7 -27.14 9.34 1.20
N ILE A 8 -26.21 10.29 1.12
CA ILE A 8 -24.76 10.08 1.25
C ILE A 8 -24.27 11.03 2.33
N ASP A 9 -23.66 10.50 3.40
CA ASP A 9 -23.23 11.27 4.58
C ASP A 9 -24.32 12.21 5.11
N GLY A 10 -25.56 11.71 5.19
CA GLY A 10 -26.73 12.49 5.61
C GLY A 10 -27.35 13.43 4.56
N ASP A 11 -26.68 13.70 3.44
CA ASP A 11 -27.19 14.56 2.36
C ASP A 11 -28.03 13.77 1.35
N GLU A 12 -29.25 14.21 1.07
CA GLU A 12 -30.15 13.54 0.12
C GLU A 12 -29.67 13.70 -1.33
N VAL A 13 -29.55 12.58 -2.04
CA VAL A 13 -29.18 12.57 -3.47
C VAL A 13 -30.37 13.03 -4.30
N GLN A 14 -30.24 14.22 -4.88
CA GLN A 14 -31.26 14.78 -5.75
C GLN A 14 -31.23 14.13 -7.14
N CYS A 15 -32.36 13.56 -7.56
CA CYS A 15 -32.52 12.93 -8.88
C CYS A 15 -33.84 13.37 -9.51
N THR A 16 -33.91 14.64 -9.90
CA THR A 16 -35.10 15.25 -10.51
C THR A 16 -35.41 14.55 -11.83
N ASP A 17 -36.65 14.06 -11.98
CA ASP A 17 -37.16 13.34 -13.16
C ASP A 17 -36.43 12.04 -13.54
N GLY A 18 -35.54 11.54 -12.66
CA GLY A 18 -34.76 10.33 -12.88
C GLY A 18 -35.18 9.15 -12.01
N THR A 19 -34.59 7.99 -12.29
CA THR A 19 -34.73 6.80 -11.43
C THR A 19 -33.48 6.63 -10.56
N LEU A 20 -33.69 6.52 -9.24
CA LEU A 20 -32.61 6.16 -8.33
C LEU A 20 -32.39 4.64 -8.29
N LEU A 21 -31.14 4.22 -8.48
CA LEU A 21 -30.74 2.82 -8.49
C LEU A 21 -29.57 2.56 -7.55
N LYS A 22 -29.64 1.50 -6.75
CA LYS A 22 -28.47 0.95 -6.04
C LYS A 22 -27.65 0.06 -6.97
N THR A 23 -26.35 0.27 -7.00
CA THR A 23 -25.36 -0.68 -7.52
C THR A 23 -24.12 -0.70 -6.63
N SER A 24 -23.17 -1.58 -6.93
CA SER A 24 -21.79 -1.51 -6.46
C SER A 24 -20.84 -1.54 -7.67
N LEU A 25 -19.65 -0.97 -7.50
CA LEU A 25 -18.55 -1.06 -8.47
C LEU A 25 -17.27 -1.29 -7.67
N GLY A 26 -16.71 -2.50 -7.79
CA GLY A 26 -15.77 -2.99 -6.80
C GLY A 26 -16.47 -3.21 -5.45
N ASP A 27 -15.81 -2.81 -4.38
CA ASP A 27 -16.33 -2.92 -3.01
C ASP A 27 -17.32 -1.79 -2.63
N PRO A 28 -17.14 -0.53 -3.07
CA PRO A 28 -18.06 0.55 -2.73
C PRO A 28 -19.46 0.41 -3.32
N ASN A 29 -20.45 0.85 -2.55
CA ASN A 29 -21.82 1.06 -3.02
C ASN A 29 -21.93 2.40 -3.75
N PHE A 30 -22.78 2.43 -4.78
CA PHE A 30 -23.14 3.62 -5.53
C PHE A 30 -24.66 3.77 -5.62
N VAL A 31 -25.10 5.01 -5.60
CA VAL A 31 -26.44 5.45 -5.95
C VAL A 31 -26.37 6.08 -7.34
N ILE A 32 -27.04 5.48 -8.31
CA ILE A 32 -27.14 6.02 -9.66
C ILE A 32 -28.43 6.84 -9.75
N CYS A 33 -28.31 8.09 -10.17
CA CYS A 33 -29.40 8.86 -10.74
C CYS A 33 -29.39 8.70 -12.27
N ALA A 34 -30.32 7.91 -12.80
CA ALA A 34 -30.45 7.69 -14.24
C ALA A 34 -31.43 8.70 -14.86
N ALA A 35 -30.95 9.53 -15.79
CA ALA A 35 -31.70 10.62 -16.42
C ALA A 35 -32.01 10.35 -17.91
N GLY A 36 -32.41 9.12 -18.23
CA GLY A 36 -32.84 8.74 -19.58
C GLY A 36 -31.71 8.76 -20.62
N ALA A 37 -31.96 9.36 -21.79
CA ALA A 37 -31.07 9.31 -22.95
C ALA A 37 -29.79 10.16 -22.80
N SER A 38 -29.74 11.08 -21.83
CA SER A 38 -28.58 11.96 -21.60
C SER A 38 -27.47 11.29 -20.78
N GLY A 39 -27.70 10.07 -20.28
CA GLY A 39 -26.78 9.35 -19.42
C GLY A 39 -27.23 9.29 -17.95
N PHE A 40 -26.27 9.20 -17.03
CA PHE A 40 -26.53 9.06 -15.60
C PHE A 40 -25.40 9.63 -14.75
N THR A 41 -25.69 9.91 -13.48
CA THR A 41 -24.65 10.21 -12.48
C THR A 41 -24.65 9.11 -11.43
N ALA A 42 -23.49 8.52 -11.17
CA ALA A 42 -23.28 7.57 -10.08
C ALA A 42 -22.59 8.29 -8.92
N TYR A 43 -23.27 8.36 -7.79
CA TYR A 43 -22.76 8.94 -6.56
C TYR A 43 -22.29 7.81 -5.66
N SER A 44 -21.04 7.86 -5.24
CA SER A 44 -20.59 7.23 -4.02
C SER A 44 -20.17 8.30 -3.04
N ARG A 45 -19.68 7.86 -1.89
CA ARG A 45 -19.08 8.75 -0.91
C ARG A 45 -17.78 9.40 -1.40
N ASP A 46 -16.90 8.59 -1.97
CA ASP A 46 -15.55 9.03 -2.32
C ASP A 46 -15.50 9.77 -3.68
N MET A 47 -16.56 9.65 -4.50
CA MET A 47 -16.63 10.30 -5.81
C MET A 47 -18.06 10.43 -6.35
N ALA A 48 -18.23 11.34 -7.31
CA ALA A 48 -19.35 11.32 -8.25
C ALA A 48 -18.82 11.07 -9.68
N VAL A 49 -19.44 10.13 -10.40
CA VAL A 49 -19.12 9.79 -11.78
C VAL A 49 -20.26 10.23 -12.67
N GLY A 50 -20.00 11.23 -13.52
CA GLY A 50 -20.90 11.58 -14.61
C GLY A 50 -20.66 10.69 -15.82
N VAL A 51 -21.73 10.12 -16.37
CA VAL A 51 -21.71 9.32 -17.60
C VAL A 51 -22.62 9.97 -18.61
N GLU A 52 -22.08 10.28 -19.79
CA GLU A 52 -22.82 10.81 -20.93
C GLU A 52 -22.86 9.74 -22.03
N TYR A 53 -24.03 9.59 -22.68
CA TYR A 53 -24.16 8.72 -23.84
C TYR A 53 -23.83 9.50 -25.11
N MET A 54 -22.92 8.97 -25.92
CA MET A 54 -22.59 9.58 -27.21
C MET A 54 -23.76 9.44 -28.20
N ASP A 55 -24.06 10.51 -28.94
CA ASP A 55 -25.09 10.52 -30.00
C ASP A 55 -24.83 9.51 -31.13
N ARG A 56 -23.57 9.10 -31.30
CA ARG A 56 -23.15 8.15 -32.33
C ARG A 56 -22.19 7.13 -31.75
N SER A 57 -22.37 5.87 -32.14
CA SER A 57 -21.42 4.81 -31.79
C SER A 57 -20.05 5.07 -32.42
N ILE A 58 -18.98 4.77 -31.66
CA ILE A 58 -17.62 4.72 -32.20
C ILE A 58 -17.55 3.48 -33.10
N LYS A 59 -17.77 3.68 -34.40
CA LYS A 59 -17.80 2.59 -35.39
C LYS A 59 -16.42 2.07 -35.76
N THR A 60 -15.36 2.79 -35.41
CA THR A 60 -13.99 2.49 -35.83
C THR A 60 -13.05 2.83 -34.68
N MET A 61 -12.66 1.81 -33.92
CA MET A 61 -11.46 1.87 -33.09
C MET A 61 -10.32 1.29 -33.92
N SER A 62 -9.48 2.16 -34.47
CA SER A 62 -8.26 1.71 -35.15
C SER A 62 -7.30 1.19 -34.09
N ALA A 63 -6.77 -0.02 -34.28
CA ALA A 63 -5.64 -0.47 -33.47
C ALA A 63 -4.47 0.52 -33.67
N PRO A 64 -3.74 0.89 -32.61
CA PRO A 64 -2.55 1.71 -32.75
C PRO A 64 -1.54 1.00 -33.66
N GLU A 65 -0.87 1.77 -34.54
CA GLU A 65 0.22 1.24 -35.36
C GLU A 65 1.37 0.81 -34.44
N VAL A 66 1.80 -0.44 -34.59
CA VAL A 66 2.89 -0.98 -33.77
C VAL A 66 4.21 -0.51 -34.39
N THR A 67 4.96 0.31 -33.64
CA THR A 67 6.18 0.98 -34.13
C THR A 67 7.41 0.08 -34.18
N ASP A 68 7.32 -1.16 -33.71
CA ASP A 68 8.44 -2.09 -33.52
C ASP A 68 8.55 -3.18 -34.60
N GLN A 69 7.84 -3.03 -35.73
CA GLN A 69 7.76 -3.99 -36.84
C GLN A 69 7.11 -5.34 -36.49
N SER A 70 6.53 -5.50 -35.29
CA SER A 70 5.69 -6.66 -35.02
C SER A 70 4.38 -6.57 -35.82
N ALA A 71 3.89 -7.72 -36.30
CA ALA A 71 2.65 -7.78 -37.09
C ALA A 71 1.40 -7.52 -36.22
N SER A 72 1.51 -7.68 -34.90
CA SER A 72 0.45 -7.50 -33.92
C SER A 72 1.03 -7.46 -32.52
N CYS A 73 0.37 -6.75 -31.60
CA CYS A 73 0.62 -6.92 -30.17
C CYS A 73 0.35 -8.37 -29.75
N ASN A 74 1.21 -8.94 -28.88
CA ASN A 74 0.87 -10.20 -28.22
C ASN A 74 -0.46 -10.04 -27.49
N ARG A 75 -1.32 -11.07 -27.53
CA ARG A 75 -2.55 -11.10 -26.75
C ARG A 75 -2.16 -10.85 -25.28
N ALA A 76 -2.70 -9.81 -24.67
CA ALA A 76 -2.62 -9.69 -23.20
C ALA A 76 -3.22 -10.97 -22.62
N ASP A 77 -2.58 -11.55 -21.60
CA ASP A 77 -2.94 -12.81 -20.96
C ASP A 77 -4.47 -12.98 -20.73
N ASP A 78 -4.91 -14.23 -20.53
CA ASP A 78 -6.31 -14.68 -20.44
C ASP A 78 -7.22 -13.99 -19.38
N ASP A 79 -6.77 -12.92 -18.72
CA ASP A 79 -7.53 -12.09 -17.77
C ASP A 79 -8.47 -11.09 -18.48
N TYR A 80 -9.26 -11.57 -19.45
CA TYR A 80 -10.34 -10.74 -20.00
C TYR A 80 -11.40 -10.54 -18.91
N THR A 81 -11.77 -9.29 -18.64
CA THR A 81 -12.97 -9.03 -17.85
C THR A 81 -14.18 -9.54 -18.63
N SER A 82 -14.78 -10.62 -18.18
CA SER A 82 -16.01 -11.13 -18.79
C SER A 82 -17.09 -10.04 -18.72
N VAL A 83 -17.68 -9.73 -19.88
CA VAL A 83 -18.78 -8.78 -19.97
C VAL A 83 -20.07 -9.55 -20.26
N THR A 84 -21.17 -9.10 -19.66
CA THR A 84 -22.49 -9.64 -20.01
C THR A 84 -22.80 -9.34 -21.48
N SER A 85 -23.74 -10.08 -22.09
CA SER A 85 -24.18 -9.80 -23.46
C SER A 85 -24.71 -8.36 -23.63
N THR A 86 -25.39 -7.81 -22.61
CA THR A 86 -25.78 -6.39 -22.55
C THR A 86 -24.57 -5.47 -22.47
N GLY A 87 -23.58 -5.77 -21.63
CA GLY A 87 -22.35 -5.00 -21.52
C GLY A 87 -21.55 -4.98 -22.82
N LEU A 88 -21.42 -6.13 -23.48
CA LEU A 88 -20.78 -6.24 -24.79
C LEU A 88 -21.53 -5.42 -25.84
N ALA A 89 -22.87 -5.47 -25.86
CA ALA A 89 -23.69 -4.67 -26.76
C ALA A 89 -23.48 -3.16 -26.55
N LEU A 90 -23.44 -2.70 -25.30
CA LEU A 90 -23.14 -1.30 -24.95
C LEU A 90 -21.72 -0.89 -25.40
N LEU A 91 -20.71 -1.74 -25.16
CA LEU A 91 -19.31 -1.45 -25.53
C LEU A 91 -19.07 -1.44 -27.04
N THR A 92 -19.79 -2.27 -27.79
CA THR A 92 -19.62 -2.44 -29.24
C THR A 92 -20.64 -1.67 -30.07
N GLY A 93 -21.63 -1.03 -29.43
CA GLY A 93 -22.75 -0.38 -30.11
C GLY A 93 -23.69 -1.35 -30.84
N ASN A 94 -23.64 -2.64 -30.50
CA ASN A 94 -24.55 -3.66 -31.04
C ASN A 94 -25.94 -3.57 -30.40
N THR A 95 -26.94 -4.20 -31.02
CA THR A 95 -28.30 -4.23 -30.48
C THR A 95 -28.33 -4.93 -29.12
N ILE A 96 -28.87 -4.24 -28.11
CA ILE A 96 -29.09 -4.82 -26.77
C ILE A 96 -30.08 -5.99 -26.90
N PRO A 97 -29.77 -7.20 -26.41
CA PRO A 97 -30.64 -8.36 -26.54
C PRO A 97 -32.04 -8.13 -25.95
N ALA A 98 -33.07 -8.29 -26.79
CA ALA A 98 -34.47 -8.18 -26.37
C ALA A 98 -34.82 -9.34 -25.41
N GLY A 99 -35.33 -9.01 -24.23
CA GLY A 99 -35.68 -9.98 -23.17
C GLY A 99 -34.94 -9.78 -21.84
N SER A 100 -34.07 -8.78 -21.73
CA SER A 100 -33.31 -8.48 -20.51
C SER A 100 -34.00 -7.41 -19.62
N SER A 101 -35.33 -7.44 -19.49
CA SER A 101 -35.97 -6.64 -18.45
C SER A 101 -35.59 -7.22 -17.08
N ARG A 102 -34.73 -6.50 -16.35
CA ARG A 102 -34.42 -6.85 -14.97
C ARG A 102 -35.62 -6.46 -14.12
N ASN A 103 -36.34 -7.46 -13.59
CA ASN A 103 -37.31 -7.28 -12.52
C ASN A 103 -36.55 -6.86 -11.25
N LEU A 104 -36.21 -5.57 -11.14
CA LEU A 104 -35.51 -5.03 -10.00
C LEU A 104 -36.44 -5.09 -8.79
N LYS A 105 -35.99 -5.78 -7.73
CA LYS A 105 -36.65 -5.68 -6.43
C LYS A 105 -36.56 -4.24 -5.95
N GLU A 106 -37.70 -3.72 -5.51
CA GLU A 106 -37.79 -2.46 -4.78
C GLU A 106 -37.11 -2.66 -3.43
N ALA A 107 -36.18 -1.78 -3.10
CA ALA A 107 -35.49 -1.78 -1.82
C ALA A 107 -35.96 -0.58 -0.99
N THR A 108 -35.79 -0.66 0.32
CA THR A 108 -35.98 0.47 1.22
C THR A 108 -35.00 1.60 0.89
N HIS A 109 -35.23 2.77 1.48
CA HIS A 109 -34.29 3.88 1.51
C HIS A 109 -32.85 3.40 1.77
N ILE A 110 -31.92 3.97 0.99
CA ILE A 110 -30.48 3.71 1.15
C ILE A 110 -29.79 4.89 1.80
N VAL A 111 -28.94 4.56 2.75
CA VAL A 111 -27.98 5.44 3.37
C VAL A 111 -26.59 4.92 3.02
N ILE A 112 -25.76 5.75 2.40
CA ILE A 112 -24.32 5.53 2.29
C ILE A 112 -23.66 6.50 3.26
N ASP A 113 -23.59 6.11 4.53
CA ASP A 113 -22.88 6.87 5.56
C ASP A 113 -21.52 6.22 5.84
N GLU A 114 -20.56 7.03 6.26
CA GLU A 114 -19.32 6.50 6.81
C GLU A 114 -19.51 5.79 8.16
N GLU A 115 -18.82 4.68 8.36
CA GLU A 115 -18.23 4.46 9.68
C GLU A 115 -17.07 5.45 9.85
N THR A 116 -17.35 6.66 10.35
CA THR A 116 -16.30 7.63 10.68
C THR A 116 -15.34 6.96 11.67
N CYS A 117 -14.09 6.76 11.26
CA CYS A 117 -13.09 6.18 12.14
C CYS A 117 -12.69 7.24 13.16
N SER A 118 -13.00 6.97 14.42
CA SER A 118 -12.59 7.78 15.56
C SER A 118 -11.64 6.95 16.39
N CYS A 119 -10.75 7.64 17.11
CA CYS A 119 -9.82 6.95 17.98
C CYS A 119 -10.56 6.19 19.08
N LYS A 120 -10.32 4.87 19.16
CA LYS A 120 -10.94 4.00 20.17
C LYS A 120 -10.06 3.80 21.41
N SER A 121 -8.87 4.40 21.41
CA SER A 121 -7.92 4.40 22.53
C SER A 121 -7.55 5.82 22.96
N THR A 122 -6.75 5.94 24.02
CA THR A 122 -6.18 7.24 24.40
C THR A 122 -5.19 7.68 23.32
N PRO A 123 -5.34 8.89 22.75
CA PRO A 123 -4.39 9.40 21.77
C PRO A 123 -2.97 9.49 22.34
N ARG A 124 -2.00 9.05 21.55
CA ARG A 124 -0.58 8.92 21.94
C ARG A 124 0.32 9.64 20.93
N PRO A 125 1.53 10.07 21.30
CA PRO A 125 2.50 10.53 20.33
C PRO A 125 2.81 9.43 19.30
N CYS A 126 2.82 9.81 18.03
CA CYS A 126 3.10 8.91 16.92
C CYS A 126 4.43 9.24 16.26
N ILE A 127 5.28 8.24 16.11
CA ILE A 127 6.57 8.35 15.43
C ILE A 127 6.61 7.47 14.18
N PHE A 128 6.99 8.07 13.06
CA PHE A 128 7.11 7.41 11.76
C PHE A 128 8.57 7.24 11.36
N PHE A 129 8.95 6.00 11.09
CA PHE A 129 10.27 5.61 10.59
C PHE A 129 10.14 5.16 9.13
N HIS A 130 10.88 5.84 8.25
CA HIS A 130 10.89 5.55 6.83
C HIS A 130 11.78 4.34 6.47
N GLY A 131 11.64 3.87 5.23
CA GLY A 131 12.41 2.76 4.68
C GLY A 131 13.80 3.12 4.17
N LEU A 132 14.32 2.24 3.30
CA LEU A 132 15.63 2.35 2.67
C LEU A 132 15.75 3.54 1.70
N GLY A 133 16.96 4.07 1.56
CA GLY A 133 17.31 4.99 0.48
C GLY A 133 17.14 6.48 0.80
N ASN A 134 17.12 6.86 2.08
CA ASN A 134 17.21 8.26 2.49
C ASN A 134 18.67 8.58 2.94
N PRO A 135 19.39 9.47 2.26
CA PRO A 135 20.75 9.87 2.66
C PRO A 135 20.77 10.93 3.77
N ASN A 136 19.62 11.56 4.04
CA ASN A 136 19.53 12.64 5.02
C ASN A 136 19.51 12.09 6.45
N GLU A 137 19.98 12.89 7.40
CA GLU A 137 19.86 12.59 8.82
C GLU A 137 19.59 13.88 9.60
N GLU A 138 18.66 13.83 10.55
CA GLU A 138 18.32 14.94 11.42
C GLU A 138 18.42 14.48 12.88
N ALA A 139 19.03 15.31 13.73
CA ALA A 139 19.15 14.99 15.15
C ALA A 139 17.80 15.06 15.88
N GLU A 140 16.89 15.90 15.41
CA GLU A 140 15.57 16.12 16.00
C GLU A 140 14.46 15.51 15.15
N LEU A 141 13.36 15.14 15.81
CA LEU A 141 12.15 14.68 15.16
C LEU A 141 11.49 15.80 14.33
N GLN A 142 11.09 15.47 13.10
CA GLN A 142 10.52 16.44 12.17
C GLN A 142 8.99 16.42 12.17
N ASP A 143 8.35 17.56 11.95
CA ASP A 143 6.89 17.69 11.81
C ASP A 143 6.35 17.27 10.43
N SER A 144 7.23 16.88 9.51
CA SER A 144 6.87 16.56 8.14
C SER A 144 7.84 15.57 7.51
N PRO A 145 7.38 14.66 6.64
CA PRO A 145 8.23 13.64 6.02
C PRO A 145 9.06 14.17 4.85
N LYS A 146 9.00 15.46 4.50
CA LYS A 146 9.67 16.05 3.32
C LYS A 146 11.16 15.72 3.23
N LYS A 147 11.83 15.65 4.38
CA LYS A 147 13.27 15.34 4.48
C LYS A 147 13.59 13.86 4.32
N THR A 148 12.60 12.97 4.26
CA THR A 148 12.81 11.53 4.02
C THR A 148 13.04 11.18 2.54
N LYS A 149 13.09 12.17 1.62
CA LYS A 149 13.28 11.96 0.17
C LYS A 149 12.25 10.99 -0.45
N ARG A 150 10.97 11.20 -0.14
CA ARG A 150 9.84 10.36 -0.60
C ARG A 150 9.95 8.89 -0.17
N LYS A 151 10.49 8.64 1.02
CA LYS A 151 10.49 7.30 1.66
C LYS A 151 9.37 7.14 2.69
N MET A 152 8.65 8.21 2.99
CA MET A 152 7.45 8.23 3.81
C MET A 152 6.55 9.38 3.33
N GLY A 153 5.25 9.15 3.36
CA GLY A 153 4.21 10.12 3.04
C GLY A 153 3.64 10.83 4.26
N GLU A 154 2.86 11.87 3.99
CA GLU A 154 2.18 12.67 5.02
C GLU A 154 0.87 11.97 5.41
N ILE A 155 0.61 11.85 6.71
CA ILE A 155 -0.59 11.18 7.23
C ILE A 155 -1.52 12.14 7.98
N LYS A 156 -1.13 13.42 8.10
CA LYS A 156 -1.92 14.44 8.78
C LYS A 156 -3.35 14.46 8.24
N GLY A 157 -4.32 14.28 9.15
CA GLY A 157 -5.75 14.18 8.85
C GLY A 157 -6.31 12.76 8.86
N HIS A 158 -5.46 11.73 8.83
CA HIS A 158 -5.84 10.31 8.79
C HIS A 158 -5.33 9.53 10.01
N ALA A 159 -5.11 10.22 11.13
CA ALA A 159 -4.43 9.67 12.29
C ALA A 159 -5.09 10.14 13.61
N PRO A 160 -6.37 9.81 13.84
CA PRO A 160 -7.16 10.34 14.96
C PRO A 160 -6.62 9.90 16.33
N CYS A 161 -5.84 8.82 16.40
CA CYS A 161 -5.18 8.35 17.61
C CYS A 161 -3.80 8.94 17.87
N CYS A 162 -3.32 9.82 17.01
CA CYS A 162 -2.05 10.51 17.19
C CYS A 162 -2.28 11.86 17.87
N SER A 163 -1.83 12.02 19.12
CA SER A 163 -1.83 13.33 19.79
C SER A 163 -0.84 14.29 19.15
N THR A 164 0.28 13.74 18.67
CA THR A 164 1.28 14.42 17.84
C THR A 164 1.79 13.44 16.77
N ILE A 165 2.23 13.96 15.63
CA ILE A 165 2.85 13.18 14.56
C ILE A 165 4.25 13.71 14.33
N LYS A 166 5.23 12.82 14.39
CA LYS A 166 6.63 13.12 14.13
C LYS A 166 7.26 12.10 13.19
N TYR A 167 8.24 12.55 12.44
CA TYR A 167 9.00 11.75 11.48
C TYR A 167 10.46 11.73 11.89
N ALA A 168 11.01 10.53 12.08
CA ALA A 168 12.45 10.35 12.23
C ALA A 168 13.10 10.35 10.84
N VAL A 169 14.11 11.18 10.64
CA VAL A 169 14.87 11.28 9.39
C VAL A 169 16.26 10.74 9.63
N LEU A 170 16.53 9.55 9.11
CA LEU A 170 17.75 8.81 9.40
C LEU A 170 18.46 8.41 8.11
N ASN A 171 19.79 8.33 8.15
CA ASN A 171 20.55 7.84 7.00
C ASN A 171 20.31 6.33 6.85
N THR A 172 19.55 5.96 5.82
CA THR A 172 19.22 4.58 5.43
C THR A 172 19.78 4.23 4.06
N VAL A 173 20.88 4.89 3.66
CA VAL A 173 21.70 4.54 2.49
C VAL A 173 22.98 3.84 2.95
N ASP A 174 23.67 4.46 3.92
CA ASP A 174 25.03 4.05 4.31
C ASP A 174 25.05 3.01 5.43
N TYR A 175 23.91 2.81 6.10
CA TYR A 175 23.78 1.89 7.23
C TYR A 175 22.91 0.67 6.88
N ALA A 176 23.43 -0.51 7.19
CA ALA A 176 22.67 -1.75 7.16
C ALA A 176 21.60 -1.75 8.27
N TRP A 177 20.50 -2.49 8.09
CA TRP A 177 19.48 -2.60 9.14
C TRP A 177 19.99 -3.32 10.41
N THR A 178 21.04 -4.13 10.27
CA THR A 178 21.76 -4.79 11.37
C THR A 178 22.75 -3.88 12.09
N ASN A 179 22.92 -2.63 11.64
CA ASN A 179 23.86 -1.70 12.25
C ASN A 179 23.39 -1.26 13.65
N SER A 180 24.20 -1.58 14.66
CA SER A 180 23.93 -1.26 16.08
C SER A 180 23.68 0.23 16.34
N THR A 181 24.38 1.13 15.64
CA THR A 181 24.19 2.59 15.79
C THR A 181 22.86 3.04 15.19
N LEU A 182 22.48 2.53 14.01
CA LEU A 182 21.18 2.84 13.41
C LEU A 182 20.03 2.33 14.29
N GLN A 183 20.15 1.11 14.82
CA GLN A 183 19.18 0.55 15.76
C GLN A 183 19.06 1.39 17.04
N GLN A 184 20.19 1.85 17.59
CA GLN A 184 20.17 2.75 18.74
C GLN A 184 19.45 4.07 18.42
N LYS A 185 19.70 4.68 17.26
CA LYS A 185 18.99 5.91 16.84
C LYS A 185 17.48 5.71 16.74
N PHE A 186 17.01 4.54 16.27
CA PHE A 186 15.58 4.21 16.26
C PHE A 186 15.02 4.20 17.68
N CYS A 187 15.71 3.53 18.61
CA CYS A 187 15.31 3.50 20.02
C CYS A 187 15.34 4.90 20.66
N ASP A 188 16.40 5.67 20.47
CA ASP A 188 16.54 7.01 21.07
C ASP A 188 15.41 7.95 20.61
N HIS A 189 15.10 7.94 19.31
CA HIS A 189 13.98 8.72 18.79
C HIS A 189 12.63 8.26 19.34
N ALA A 190 12.39 6.95 19.41
CA ALA A 190 11.15 6.40 19.95
C ALA A 190 10.99 6.67 21.46
N LEU A 191 12.07 6.62 22.23
CA LEU A 191 12.08 7.00 23.65
C LEU A 191 11.83 8.50 23.84
N SER A 192 12.33 9.34 22.92
CA SER A 192 12.26 10.80 23.05
C SER A 192 10.88 11.42 22.83
N ILE A 193 9.95 10.71 22.19
CA ILE A 193 8.66 11.29 21.78
C ILE A 193 7.62 11.29 22.92
N SER A 194 7.79 10.43 23.91
CA SER A 194 6.91 10.33 25.07
C SER A 194 7.69 10.52 26.36
N ASP A 195 7.29 11.52 27.15
CA ASP A 195 7.89 11.83 28.45
C ASP A 195 7.69 10.71 29.49
N THR A 196 6.81 9.73 29.22
CA THR A 196 6.57 8.58 30.10
C THR A 196 7.53 7.41 29.84
N SER A 197 8.32 7.46 28.77
CA SER A 197 9.34 6.44 28.48
C SER A 197 10.41 6.38 29.58
N ASP A 198 10.86 5.17 29.91
CA ASP A 198 11.91 4.96 30.91
C ASP A 198 13.29 4.84 30.24
N LEU A 199 14.08 5.91 30.34
CA LEU A 199 15.44 5.98 29.82
C LEU A 199 16.44 5.08 30.58
N THR A 200 16.12 4.65 31.80
CA THR A 200 17.00 3.77 32.58
C THR A 200 16.88 2.33 32.09
N SER A 201 15.66 1.86 31.88
CA SER A 201 15.39 0.51 31.39
C SER A 201 15.26 0.43 29.87
N MET A 202 15.40 1.55 29.17
CA MET A 202 15.22 1.69 27.71
C MET A 202 13.85 1.19 27.24
N THR A 203 12.81 1.50 28.02
CA THR A 203 11.43 1.08 27.75
C THR A 203 10.66 2.22 27.10
N ILE A 204 10.15 1.98 25.90
CA ILE A 204 9.30 2.92 25.17
C ILE A 204 7.87 2.76 25.66
N GLU A 205 7.27 3.84 26.16
CA GLU A 205 5.92 3.86 26.72
C GLU A 205 5.01 4.87 25.98
N ASP A 206 3.71 4.62 26.04
CA ASP A 206 2.65 5.50 25.52
C ASP A 206 2.89 6.01 24.08
N THR A 207 3.48 5.18 23.22
CA THR A 207 3.89 5.61 21.86
C THR A 207 3.27 4.73 20.79
N VAL A 208 2.84 5.33 19.68
CA VAL A 208 2.51 4.60 18.45
C VAL A 208 3.71 4.69 17.50
N ILE A 209 4.34 3.56 17.25
CA ILE A 209 5.47 3.42 16.35
C ILE A 209 4.96 2.93 15.01
N VAL A 210 5.30 3.65 13.95
CA VAL A 210 4.96 3.27 12.58
C VAL A 210 6.25 3.10 11.79
N THR A 211 6.44 1.93 11.18
CA THR A 211 7.65 1.63 10.42
C THR A 211 7.31 1.20 9.01
N HIS A 212 8.02 1.71 8.01
CA HIS A 212 7.89 1.25 6.62
C HIS A 212 9.15 0.54 6.11
N SER A 213 8.96 -0.53 5.34
CA SER A 213 10.03 -1.21 4.60
C SER A 213 11.19 -1.58 5.52
N MET A 214 12.43 -1.26 5.15
CA MET A 214 13.62 -1.52 5.97
C MET A 214 13.53 -0.91 7.39
N GLY A 215 12.74 0.15 7.61
CA GLY A 215 12.52 0.68 8.96
C GLY A 215 11.92 -0.34 9.92
N GLY A 216 11.06 -1.25 9.43
CA GLY A 216 10.53 -2.35 10.25
C GLY A 216 11.60 -3.35 10.65
N LEU A 217 12.52 -3.67 9.74
CA LEU A 217 13.68 -4.53 10.05
C LEU A 217 14.62 -3.88 11.07
N VAL A 218 14.87 -2.58 10.96
CA VAL A 218 15.72 -1.87 11.93
C VAL A 218 15.08 -1.93 13.32
N MET A 219 13.77 -1.66 13.44
CA MET A 219 13.06 -1.73 14.72
C MET A 219 13.06 -3.16 15.28
N ALA A 220 12.75 -4.16 14.45
CA ALA A 220 12.81 -5.57 14.84
C ALA A 220 14.21 -5.98 15.32
N GLY A 221 15.26 -5.55 14.60
CA GLY A 221 16.65 -5.79 14.99
C GLY A 221 17.05 -5.07 16.27
N ALA A 222 16.55 -3.86 16.50
CA ALA A 222 16.78 -3.11 17.74
C ALA A 222 16.17 -3.82 18.95
N LEU A 223 14.96 -4.34 18.82
CA LEU A 223 14.29 -5.16 19.85
C LEU A 223 15.04 -6.48 20.08
N ALA A 224 15.40 -7.19 19.00
CA ALA A 224 16.13 -8.45 19.08
C ALA A 224 17.51 -8.33 19.72
N ASN A 225 18.16 -7.17 19.54
CA ASN A 225 19.46 -6.85 20.12
C ASN A 225 19.36 -6.06 21.45
N GLU A 226 18.17 -6.01 22.06
CA GLU A 226 17.92 -5.40 23.36
C GLU A 226 18.36 -3.92 23.46
N LYS A 227 18.32 -3.18 22.34
CA LYS A 227 18.62 -1.73 22.31
C LYS A 227 17.56 -0.91 23.03
N CYS A 228 16.32 -1.38 22.95
CA CYS A 228 15.17 -0.91 23.67
C CYS A 228 14.14 -2.03 23.71
N LYS A 229 13.06 -1.82 24.48
CA LYS A 229 11.90 -2.70 24.51
C LYS A 229 10.61 -1.88 24.53
N PHE A 230 9.52 -2.50 24.13
CA PHE A 230 8.21 -1.88 24.21
C PHE A 230 7.57 -2.15 25.56
N GLY A 231 7.03 -1.10 26.17
CA GLY A 231 6.11 -1.19 27.29
C GLY A 231 4.71 -1.63 26.86
N GLU A 232 3.85 -1.90 27.84
CA GLU A 232 2.50 -2.44 27.60
C GLU A 232 1.60 -1.47 26.81
N ASN A 233 1.86 -0.16 26.89
CA ASN A 233 1.07 0.88 26.24
C ASN A 233 1.65 1.33 24.89
N THR A 234 2.68 0.64 24.38
CA THR A 234 3.26 0.92 23.07
C THR A 234 2.58 0.10 21.99
N PHE A 235 2.29 0.74 20.86
CA PHE A 235 1.66 0.11 19.71
C PHE A 235 2.58 0.17 18.50
N TRP A 236 2.80 -0.95 17.82
CA TRP A 236 3.63 -0.98 16.61
C TRP A 236 2.82 -1.38 15.37
N ALA A 237 2.73 -0.44 14.43
CA ALA A 237 2.23 -0.66 13.06
C ALA A 237 3.41 -0.84 12.08
N SER A 238 3.47 -2.00 11.43
CA SER A 238 4.48 -2.31 10.41
C SER A 238 3.89 -2.27 9.00
N LEU A 239 4.59 -1.64 8.05
CA LEU A 239 4.14 -1.43 6.69
C LEU A 239 5.18 -2.01 5.71
N SER A 240 4.84 -3.08 5.00
CA SER A 240 5.71 -3.68 3.96
C SER A 240 7.15 -4.00 4.40
N ALA A 241 7.37 -4.42 5.64
CA ALA A 241 8.72 -4.66 6.15
C ALA A 241 9.31 -5.98 5.65
N PRO A 242 10.46 -6.02 4.96
CA PRO A 242 10.99 -7.26 4.37
C PRO A 242 11.65 -8.17 5.42
N MET A 243 10.87 -8.84 6.27
CA MET A 243 11.38 -9.64 7.41
C MET A 243 12.16 -10.89 6.97
N THR A 244 12.16 -11.26 5.69
CA THR A 244 13.06 -12.27 5.10
C THR A 244 13.89 -11.69 3.95
N GLY A 245 14.02 -10.37 3.85
CA GLY A 245 14.67 -9.69 2.73
C GLY A 245 13.81 -9.63 1.47
N THR A 246 14.42 -9.28 0.34
CA THR A 246 13.75 -9.09 -0.96
C THR A 246 14.58 -9.59 -2.13
N MET A 247 13.94 -10.28 -3.08
CA MET A 247 14.57 -10.71 -4.33
C MET A 247 14.93 -9.53 -5.23
N THR A 248 14.35 -8.34 -5.00
CA THR A 248 14.68 -7.11 -5.71
C THR A 248 16.17 -6.80 -5.59
N VAL A 249 16.73 -6.94 -4.39
CA VAL A 249 18.13 -6.62 -4.13
C VAL A 249 19.06 -7.69 -4.70
N ASP A 250 18.71 -8.96 -4.58
CA ASP A 250 19.47 -10.04 -5.23
C ASP A 250 19.51 -9.83 -6.75
N TYR A 251 18.36 -9.49 -7.35
CA TYR A 251 18.25 -9.18 -8.78
C TYR A 251 19.10 -7.96 -9.17
N LEU A 252 19.08 -6.88 -8.38
CA LEU A 252 19.90 -5.69 -8.61
C LEU A 252 21.40 -5.99 -8.49
N GLN A 253 21.80 -6.79 -7.51
CA GLN A 253 23.20 -7.18 -7.33
C GLN A 253 23.72 -8.02 -8.50
N ASP A 254 22.90 -8.90 -9.08
CA ASP A 254 23.29 -9.63 -10.30
C ASP A 254 23.64 -8.66 -11.45
N PHE A 255 22.89 -7.56 -11.62
CA PHE A 255 23.24 -6.53 -12.61
C PHE A 255 24.53 -5.81 -12.24
N CYS A 256 24.63 -5.25 -11.04
CA CYS A 256 25.80 -4.46 -10.65
C CYS A 256 27.10 -5.29 -10.64
N ASN A 257 27.01 -6.61 -10.47
CA ASN A 257 28.17 -7.52 -10.56
C ASN A 257 28.47 -8.00 -12.00
N GLY A 258 27.75 -7.50 -13.00
CA GLY A 258 27.95 -7.82 -14.41
C GLY A 258 27.42 -9.20 -14.83
N GLU A 259 26.63 -9.85 -13.98
CA GLU A 259 26.06 -11.18 -14.24
C GLU A 259 24.79 -11.11 -15.11
N LYS A 260 24.18 -9.92 -15.22
CA LYS A 260 23.05 -9.64 -16.11
C LYS A 260 23.32 -8.41 -16.98
N GLY A 261 23.20 -8.60 -18.31
CA GLY A 261 23.13 -7.58 -19.37
C GLY A 261 23.96 -6.29 -19.18
N LYS A 262 25.13 -6.20 -19.81
CA LYS A 262 26.08 -5.06 -19.69
C LYS A 262 25.46 -3.66 -19.92
N PHE A 263 24.52 -3.53 -20.87
CA PHE A 263 23.89 -2.24 -21.17
C PHE A 263 23.02 -1.70 -20.02
N MET A 264 22.36 -2.58 -19.26
CA MET A 264 21.55 -2.17 -18.11
C MET A 264 22.42 -1.72 -16.93
N VAL A 265 23.64 -2.27 -16.80
CA VAL A 265 24.59 -1.91 -15.74
C VAL A 265 25.05 -0.46 -15.91
N GLU A 266 25.43 -0.05 -17.11
CA GLU A 266 25.87 1.34 -17.39
C GLU A 266 24.76 2.38 -17.11
N VAL A 267 23.50 2.03 -17.40
CA VAL A 267 22.34 2.89 -17.09
C VAL A 267 22.11 2.96 -15.58
N LEU A 268 22.21 1.83 -14.86
CA LEU A 268 22.05 1.77 -13.41
C LEU A 268 23.19 2.47 -12.65
N ASP A 269 24.42 2.41 -13.15
CA ASP A 269 25.56 3.19 -12.67
C ASP A 269 25.28 4.70 -12.82
N LEU A 270 24.79 5.13 -13.99
CA LEU A 270 24.52 6.54 -14.29
C LEU A 270 23.48 7.16 -13.35
N ILE A 271 22.47 6.37 -12.93
CA ILE A 271 21.42 6.83 -12.01
C ILE A 271 21.73 6.52 -10.53
N GLY A 272 22.91 5.99 -10.22
CA GLY A 272 23.38 5.75 -8.85
C GLY A 272 22.75 4.53 -8.16
N GLU A 273 22.24 3.57 -8.92
CA GLU A 273 21.75 2.28 -8.39
C GLU A 273 22.88 1.26 -8.23
N CYS A 274 23.97 1.45 -8.98
CA CYS A 274 25.21 0.71 -8.85
C CYS A 274 26.38 1.66 -8.45
N PRO A 275 27.31 1.23 -7.57
CA PRO A 275 27.28 -0.02 -6.81
C PRO A 275 26.15 -0.02 -5.77
N VAL A 276 25.58 -1.20 -5.50
CA VAL A 276 24.49 -1.35 -4.53
C VAL A 276 24.92 -0.83 -3.15
N SER A 277 24.11 0.07 -2.57
CA SER A 277 24.37 0.68 -1.27
C SER A 277 24.42 -0.33 -0.12
N THR A 278 25.04 0.04 1.00
CA THR A 278 25.13 -0.79 2.21
C THR A 278 23.75 -1.22 2.70
N SER A 279 22.79 -0.29 2.76
CA SER A 279 21.44 -0.59 3.20
C SER A 279 20.73 -1.60 2.30
N ARG A 280 20.83 -1.43 0.98
CA ARG A 280 20.25 -2.36 0.00
C ARG A 280 20.86 -3.75 0.14
N LYS A 281 22.19 -3.88 0.14
CA LYS A 281 22.86 -5.19 0.33
C LYS A 281 22.39 -5.90 1.60
N SER A 282 22.14 -5.15 2.67
CA SER A 282 21.71 -5.72 3.95
C SER A 282 20.30 -6.32 3.92
N ILE A 283 19.47 -6.04 2.92
CA ILE A 283 18.13 -6.63 2.78
C ILE A 283 18.06 -7.72 1.69
N SER A 284 19.20 -8.29 1.29
CA SER A 284 19.23 -9.47 0.41
C SER A 284 18.38 -10.60 1.01
N TYR A 285 17.74 -11.38 0.14
CA TYR A 285 16.75 -12.37 0.56
C TYR A 285 17.39 -13.48 1.40
N GLN A 286 16.72 -13.85 2.49
CA GLN A 286 17.22 -14.84 3.44
C GLN A 286 17.48 -16.18 2.76
N ASN A 287 18.68 -16.74 2.99
CA ASN A 287 19.19 -17.97 2.37
C ASN A 287 19.43 -17.91 0.86
N GLU A 288 19.36 -16.73 0.23
CA GLU A 288 19.72 -16.56 -1.18
C GLU A 288 21.19 -16.20 -1.36
N LYS A 289 21.59 -16.12 -2.64
CA LYS A 289 22.96 -15.96 -3.12
C LYS A 289 23.74 -14.84 -2.42
N TYR A 290 23.11 -13.70 -2.16
CA TYR A 290 23.77 -12.54 -1.56
C TYR A 290 23.55 -12.42 -0.05
N SER A 291 22.90 -13.40 0.58
CA SER A 291 22.80 -13.46 2.04
C SER A 291 23.97 -14.23 2.66
N SER A 292 24.31 -13.87 3.89
CA SER A 292 25.34 -14.53 4.71
C SER A 292 24.71 -15.32 5.86
N PRO A 293 25.41 -16.29 6.45
CA PRO A 293 24.94 -16.96 7.67
C PRO A 293 24.60 -15.98 8.80
N GLU A 294 25.40 -14.92 8.96
CA GLU A 294 25.18 -13.87 9.96
C GLU A 294 23.91 -13.07 9.66
N LEU A 295 23.68 -12.69 8.40
CA LEU A 295 22.46 -12.00 8.00
C LEU A 295 21.22 -12.91 8.16
N ASN A 296 21.34 -14.20 7.84
CA ASN A 296 20.26 -15.17 8.03
C ASN A 296 19.90 -15.34 9.50
N ALA A 297 20.90 -15.40 10.39
CA ALA A 297 20.69 -15.44 11.84
C ALA A 297 20.04 -14.15 12.35
N ALA A 298 20.46 -12.99 11.85
CA ALA A 298 19.84 -11.70 12.19
C ALA A 298 18.36 -11.67 11.78
N TYR A 299 18.01 -12.16 10.59
CA TYR A 299 16.59 -12.26 10.18
C TYR A 299 15.79 -13.15 11.12
N ILE A 300 16.31 -14.30 11.54
CA ILE A 300 15.60 -15.20 12.47
C ILE A 300 15.29 -14.47 13.78
N ALA A 301 16.28 -13.78 14.36
CA ALA A 301 16.11 -13.03 15.59
C ALA A 301 15.12 -11.86 15.41
N ALA A 302 15.24 -11.10 14.31
CA ALA A 302 14.33 -10.00 13.99
C ALA A 302 12.90 -10.49 13.80
N GLN A 303 12.68 -11.63 13.14
CA GLN A 303 11.35 -12.22 12.96
C GLN A 303 10.72 -12.67 14.29
N GLU A 304 11.53 -13.20 15.21
CA GLU A 304 11.06 -13.55 16.55
C GLU A 304 10.62 -12.30 17.32
N ALA A 305 11.47 -11.26 17.35
CA ALA A 305 11.12 -9.97 17.96
C ALA A 305 9.90 -9.33 17.29
N TYR A 306 9.81 -9.40 15.96
CA TYR A 306 8.67 -8.90 15.19
C TYR A 306 7.37 -9.57 15.61
N ARG A 307 7.29 -10.90 15.57
CA ARG A 307 6.09 -11.66 15.95
C ARG A 307 5.69 -11.45 17.41
N GLY A 308 6.66 -11.24 18.29
CA GLY A 308 6.41 -11.00 19.71
C GLY A 308 5.89 -9.59 20.04
N ASN A 309 6.11 -8.61 19.17
CA ASN A 309 5.89 -7.19 19.51
C ASN A 309 4.98 -6.43 18.53
N VAL A 310 4.85 -6.87 17.27
CA VAL A 310 4.05 -6.16 16.27
C VAL A 310 2.56 -6.25 16.61
N THR A 311 1.88 -5.10 16.63
CA THR A 311 0.45 -5.04 16.99
C THR A 311 -0.46 -5.01 15.77
N ALA A 312 0.05 -4.49 14.65
CA ALA A 312 -0.64 -4.42 13.37
C ALA A 312 0.37 -4.46 12.22
N ALA A 313 -0.02 -5.07 11.10
CA ALA A 313 0.84 -5.15 9.93
C ALA A 313 0.04 -4.99 8.63
N LEU A 314 0.55 -4.17 7.72
CA LEU A 314 0.05 -4.01 6.36
C LEU A 314 1.03 -4.72 5.41
N CYS A 315 0.57 -5.79 4.77
CA CYS A 315 1.34 -6.60 3.84
C CYS A 315 0.57 -6.78 2.54
N SER A 316 1.18 -6.51 1.39
CA SER A 316 0.48 -6.61 0.11
C SER A 316 0.64 -7.99 -0.52
N ASN A 317 -0.43 -8.50 -1.13
CA ASN A 317 -0.44 -9.70 -1.95
C ASN A 317 -0.62 -9.38 -3.45
N HIS A 318 -0.67 -8.10 -3.84
CA HIS A 318 -0.71 -7.67 -5.23
C HIS A 318 -0.08 -6.29 -5.43
N TYR A 319 0.72 -6.16 -6.50
CA TYR A 319 1.68 -5.06 -6.66
C TYR A 319 1.21 -3.90 -7.55
N ALA A 320 0.02 -3.97 -8.14
CA ALA A 320 -0.46 -2.89 -9.01
C ALA A 320 -0.75 -1.59 -8.23
N GLY A 321 -1.27 -1.70 -7.01
CA GLY A 321 -1.57 -0.53 -6.21
C GLY A 321 -2.64 0.39 -6.78
N VAL A 322 -2.72 1.60 -6.21
CA VAL A 322 -3.61 2.64 -6.69
C VAL A 322 -3.05 3.35 -7.92
N VAL A 323 -3.91 3.99 -8.72
CA VAL A 323 -3.49 4.76 -9.90
C VAL A 323 -2.64 5.94 -9.47
N SER A 324 -1.34 5.88 -9.73
CA SER A 324 -0.37 6.91 -9.38
C SER A 324 0.88 6.79 -10.25
N LEU A 325 1.83 7.72 -10.07
CA LEU A 325 3.15 7.64 -10.72
C LEU A 325 3.98 6.41 -10.29
N TYR A 326 3.60 5.70 -9.22
CA TYR A 326 4.30 4.53 -8.70
C TYR A 326 3.75 3.20 -9.23
N GLN A 327 2.54 3.19 -9.79
CA GLN A 327 1.87 1.97 -10.27
C GLN A 327 2.66 1.26 -11.37
N VAL A 328 3.03 1.97 -12.43
CA VAL A 328 3.72 1.36 -13.58
C VAL A 328 5.08 0.78 -13.17
N PRO A 329 5.96 1.51 -12.45
CA PRO A 329 7.21 0.94 -11.94
C PRO A 329 7.01 -0.32 -11.09
N ALA A 330 6.00 -0.34 -10.21
CA ALA A 330 5.73 -1.50 -9.36
C ALA A 330 5.22 -2.72 -10.16
N ILE A 331 4.37 -2.50 -11.17
CA ILE A 331 3.92 -3.56 -12.10
C ILE A 331 5.10 -4.14 -12.87
N VAL A 332 6.01 -3.29 -13.36
CA VAL A 332 7.22 -3.72 -14.06
C VAL A 332 8.12 -4.53 -13.12
N ALA A 333 8.36 -4.04 -11.91
CA ALA A 333 9.15 -4.74 -10.90
C ALA A 333 8.56 -6.12 -10.58
N GLY A 334 7.27 -6.19 -10.23
CA GLY A 334 6.58 -7.44 -9.90
C GLY A 334 6.50 -8.46 -11.04
N LYS A 335 6.64 -8.03 -12.30
CA LYS A 335 6.66 -8.92 -13.48
C LYS A 335 8.06 -9.42 -13.85
N ILE A 336 9.10 -8.61 -13.68
CA ILE A 336 10.43 -8.87 -14.23
C ILE A 336 11.39 -9.43 -13.17
N ILE A 337 11.24 -9.00 -11.91
CA ILE A 337 12.06 -9.50 -10.80
C ILE A 337 11.66 -10.96 -10.54
N PRO A 338 12.63 -11.88 -10.37
CA PRO A 338 12.36 -13.28 -10.08
C PRO A 338 11.98 -13.47 -8.60
N HIS A 339 10.84 -12.91 -8.21
CA HIS A 339 10.26 -13.07 -6.88
C HIS A 339 9.95 -14.54 -6.59
N LYS A 340 9.98 -14.91 -5.30
CA LYS A 340 9.62 -16.26 -4.87
C LYS A 340 8.11 -16.55 -4.94
N SER A 341 7.31 -15.48 -4.97
CA SER A 341 5.85 -15.51 -5.14
C SER A 341 5.42 -14.32 -5.99
N ARG A 342 4.27 -14.44 -6.67
CA ARG A 342 3.62 -13.27 -7.31
C ARG A 342 2.87 -12.39 -6.32
N GLU A 343 2.72 -12.86 -5.08
CA GLU A 343 2.07 -12.12 -4.01
C GLU A 343 3.07 -11.17 -3.34
N GLY A 344 2.89 -9.87 -3.53
CA GLY A 344 3.77 -8.86 -2.97
C GLY A 344 3.38 -7.45 -3.41
N ASP A 345 4.10 -6.46 -2.89
CA ASP A 345 3.89 -5.03 -3.20
C ASP A 345 4.75 -4.53 -4.39
N GLY A 346 5.37 -5.46 -5.12
CA GLY A 346 6.23 -5.22 -6.28
C GLY A 346 7.71 -5.24 -5.94
N TYR A 347 8.05 -5.14 -4.66
CA TYR A 347 9.43 -5.27 -4.18
C TYR A 347 9.54 -6.28 -3.05
N VAL A 348 8.58 -6.34 -2.14
CA VAL A 348 8.57 -7.23 -0.99
C VAL A 348 7.42 -8.22 -1.14
N GLU A 349 7.75 -9.51 -1.09
CA GLU A 349 6.77 -10.59 -1.10
C GLU A 349 5.93 -10.60 0.19
N PHE A 350 4.64 -10.97 0.07
CA PHE A 350 3.71 -11.02 1.21
C PHE A 350 4.28 -11.82 2.39
N GLN A 351 4.89 -12.98 2.11
CA GLN A 351 5.46 -13.85 3.14
C GLN A 351 6.68 -13.23 3.83
N SER A 352 7.49 -12.46 3.09
CA SER A 352 8.59 -11.68 3.68
C SER A 352 8.02 -10.60 4.59
N CYS A 353 6.95 -9.92 4.17
CA CYS A 353 6.26 -8.92 5.01
C CYS A 353 5.65 -9.51 6.27
N ALA A 354 5.00 -10.67 6.17
CA ALA A 354 4.35 -11.32 7.28
C ALA A 354 5.33 -11.74 8.39
N GLY A 355 6.62 -11.93 8.08
CA GLY A 355 7.65 -12.23 9.09
C GLY A 355 7.36 -13.50 9.90
N GLY A 356 6.66 -14.46 9.31
CA GLY A 356 6.22 -15.69 9.95
C GLY A 356 4.90 -15.60 10.74
N LEU A 357 4.20 -14.46 10.70
CA LEU A 357 2.80 -14.40 11.11
C LEU A 357 1.95 -15.26 10.15
N PRO A 358 0.99 -16.06 10.66
CA PRO A 358 0.11 -16.85 9.81
C PRO A 358 -0.69 -15.98 8.84
N ALA A 359 -0.74 -16.36 7.56
CA ALA A 359 -1.53 -15.66 6.54
C ALA A 359 -3.02 -15.57 6.91
N SER A 360 -3.54 -16.52 7.67
CA SER A 360 -4.92 -16.52 8.18
C SER A 360 -5.24 -15.38 9.15
N MET A 361 -4.23 -14.69 9.68
CA MET A 361 -4.44 -13.48 10.47
C MET A 361 -4.79 -12.27 9.60
N PHE A 362 -4.42 -12.29 8.32
CA PHE A 362 -4.55 -11.15 7.43
C PHE A 362 -5.90 -11.16 6.70
N GLY A 363 -6.67 -10.10 6.89
CA GLY A 363 -7.90 -9.84 6.14
C GLY A 363 -7.70 -8.75 5.09
N ASN A 364 -8.61 -8.66 4.12
CA ASN A 364 -8.49 -7.74 2.98
C ASN A 364 -9.28 -6.43 3.15
N SER A 365 -9.76 -6.14 4.35
CA SER A 365 -10.44 -4.89 4.68
C SER A 365 -9.49 -3.95 5.43
N TYR A 366 -9.60 -2.65 5.19
CA TYR A 366 -8.92 -1.62 5.98
C TYR A 366 -9.29 -1.63 7.47
N LYS A 367 -10.30 -2.42 7.88
CA LYS A 367 -10.67 -2.64 9.29
C LYS A 367 -9.85 -3.75 9.95
N ASP A 368 -9.13 -4.55 9.18
CA ASP A 368 -8.33 -5.66 9.69
C ASP A 368 -6.99 -5.14 10.21
N LYS A 369 -6.65 -5.44 11.48
CA LYS A 369 -5.36 -5.03 12.06
C LYS A 369 -4.16 -5.60 11.31
N PHE A 370 -4.31 -6.82 10.81
CA PHE A 370 -3.38 -7.45 9.90
C PHE A 370 -4.03 -7.40 8.52
N TYR A 371 -3.52 -6.53 7.65
CA TYR A 371 -4.19 -6.10 6.44
C TYR A 371 -3.45 -6.62 5.21
N ALA A 372 -4.05 -7.59 4.53
CA ALA A 372 -3.65 -8.09 3.23
C ALA A 372 -4.14 -7.13 2.14
N THR A 373 -3.20 -6.43 1.51
CA THR A 373 -3.51 -5.33 0.60
C THR A 373 -3.20 -5.62 -0.86
N GLU A 374 -3.83 -4.88 -1.76
CA GLU A 374 -3.46 -4.83 -3.18
C GLU A 374 -2.75 -3.51 -3.50
N LEU A 375 -1.80 -3.14 -2.64
CA LEU A 375 -1.04 -1.90 -2.67
C LEU A 375 0.37 -2.13 -3.23
N ASN A 376 0.90 -1.15 -3.96
CA ASN A 376 2.32 -1.17 -4.28
C ASN A 376 3.14 -0.63 -3.09
N HIS A 377 4.45 -0.88 -3.09
CA HIS A 377 5.33 -0.54 -1.96
C HIS A 377 5.37 0.96 -1.60
N ALA A 378 5.07 1.85 -2.56
CA ALA A 378 4.99 3.28 -2.30
C ALA A 378 3.65 3.67 -1.66
N ASP A 379 2.56 3.01 -2.06
CA ASP A 379 1.25 3.24 -1.46
C ASP A 379 1.26 2.85 0.04
N THR A 380 1.95 1.76 0.39
CA THR A 380 2.09 1.33 1.80
C THR A 380 2.93 2.30 2.64
N ALA A 381 3.68 3.20 2.01
CA ALA A 381 4.42 4.28 2.65
C ALA A 381 3.60 5.58 2.77
N PHE A 382 2.31 5.56 2.46
CA PHE A 382 1.44 6.75 2.38
C PHE A 382 1.87 7.78 1.33
N LEU A 383 2.65 7.39 0.31
CA LEU A 383 3.12 8.31 -0.74
C LEU A 383 2.04 8.63 -1.79
N THR A 384 0.88 8.00 -1.68
CA THR A 384 -0.25 8.12 -2.61
C THR A 384 -1.53 8.46 -1.85
N HIS A 385 -2.60 7.72 -2.08
CA HIS A 385 -3.93 7.97 -1.55
C HIS A 385 -4.70 6.66 -1.44
N ASP A 386 -5.85 6.71 -0.80
CA ASP A 386 -6.77 5.58 -0.78
C ASP A 386 -7.32 5.26 -2.16
N GLY A 387 -7.45 3.96 -2.41
CA GLY A 387 -8.07 3.38 -3.58
C GLY A 387 -9.56 3.65 -3.57
N LEU A 388 -10.07 3.89 -4.77
CA LEU A 388 -11.44 4.33 -4.98
C LEU A 388 -12.45 3.17 -5.05
N PHE A 389 -11.99 1.96 -5.37
CA PHE A 389 -12.87 0.84 -5.72
C PHE A 389 -12.63 -0.43 -4.90
N LYS A 390 -11.58 -0.47 -4.09
CA LYS A 390 -11.20 -1.67 -3.33
C LYS A 390 -10.90 -1.32 -1.89
N ASP A 391 -11.50 -2.05 -0.97
CA ASP A 391 -11.20 -1.98 0.45
C ASP A 391 -9.80 -2.50 0.77
N SER A 392 -9.20 -3.30 -0.12
CA SER A 392 -7.80 -3.76 -0.05
C SER A 392 -6.77 -2.72 -0.49
N GLN A 393 -7.22 -1.53 -0.88
CA GLN A 393 -6.37 -0.45 -1.38
C GLN A 393 -6.48 0.84 -0.56
N LYS A 394 -6.83 0.80 0.72
CA LYS A 394 -7.07 2.00 1.55
C LYS A 394 -6.06 2.14 2.70
N PRO A 395 -4.77 2.46 2.43
CA PRO A 395 -3.74 2.55 3.46
C PRO A 395 -4.01 3.67 4.48
N ALA A 396 -4.48 4.84 4.05
CA ALA A 396 -4.73 5.96 4.96
C ALA A 396 -5.92 5.66 5.87
N LYS A 397 -7.04 5.17 5.28
CA LYS A 397 -8.18 4.71 6.06
C LYS A 397 -7.85 3.57 7.02
N TRP A 398 -6.98 2.64 6.61
CA TRP A 398 -6.53 1.56 7.50
C TRP A 398 -5.88 2.12 8.75
N PHE A 399 -4.95 3.08 8.60
CA PHE A 399 -4.31 3.71 9.74
C PHE A 399 -5.29 4.54 10.58
N GLU A 400 -6.22 5.23 9.93
CA GLU A 400 -7.28 6.01 10.57
C GLU A 400 -8.17 5.16 11.49
N CYS A 401 -8.47 3.93 11.07
CA CYS A 401 -9.36 3.00 11.74
C CYS A 401 -8.67 2.01 12.69
N LEU A 402 -7.33 2.08 12.80
CA LEU A 402 -6.53 1.03 13.40
C LEU A 402 -6.66 0.92 14.94
N LEU A 403 -6.91 2.05 15.60
CA LEU A 403 -6.63 2.27 17.03
C LEU A 403 -7.81 2.79 17.86
#